data_AF-A0A2N3VMM3-F1
#
_entry.id   AF-A0A2N3VMM3-F1
#
_cell.length_a   1.000
_cell.length_b   1.000
_cell.length_c   1.000
_cell.angle_alpha   90.00
_cell.angle_beta   90.00
_cell.angle_gamma   90.00
#
_symmetry.space_group_name_H-M   'P 1'
#
loop_
_entity.id
_entity.type
_entity.pdbx_description
1 polymer ?
#
loop_
_entity_poly.entity_id
_entity_poly.type
_entity_poly.pdbx_seq_one_letter_code
_entity_poly.pdbx_strand_id
1 'polypeptide(L)'
;MTEREREHHAAALRGLLYLACPDASGTAISETADAIAQHTQETPHTPVPEAWHLGPAYRITGPLNLKGADLSDADLSGAVLRRADLRDTNMRGANMHHADLEDALLDGADLLDADLSGAVLRHALMNRADLSGADLSGADLDSAVLVGATLHRADLRGAILETVMHMTLPLGATWDSHTRWPHGLATRAAEESDEVAPGVYRVRDEGILNRANPVRV
;
A
#
# COMPACT_ATOMS: atom_id res chain seq x y z
N MET A 1 -17.97 11.70 8.42
CA MET A 1 -18.13 10.68 7.38
C MET A 1 -19.50 10.81 6.72
N THR A 2 -19.56 10.98 5.41
CA THR A 2 -20.80 10.93 4.61
C THR A 2 -21.33 9.49 4.52
N GLU A 3 -22.62 9.30 4.19
CA GLU A 3 -23.21 7.95 4.07
C GLU A 3 -22.45 7.06 3.07
N ARG A 4 -21.99 7.67 1.98
CA ARG A 4 -21.20 6.99 0.95
C ARG A 4 -19.83 6.57 1.48
N GLU A 5 -19.17 7.41 2.26
CA GLU A 5 -17.89 7.08 2.91
C GLU A 5 -18.06 5.98 3.98
N ARG A 6 -19.17 5.97 4.73
CA ARG A 6 -19.46 4.91 5.71
C ARG A 6 -19.62 3.55 5.05
N GLU A 7 -20.39 3.50 3.97
CA GLU A 7 -20.63 2.25 3.23
C GLU A 7 -19.32 1.73 2.60
N HIS A 8 -18.44 2.64 2.17
CA HIS A 8 -17.11 2.31 1.66
C HIS A 8 -16.19 1.76 2.75
N HIS A 9 -16.17 2.37 3.93
CA HIS A 9 -15.40 1.91 5.09
C HIS A 9 -15.91 0.54 5.59
N ALA A 10 -17.22 0.36 5.66
CA ALA A 10 -17.81 -0.92 5.99
C ALA A 10 -17.46 -1.98 4.93
N ALA A 11 -17.50 -1.67 3.64
CA ALA A 11 -17.07 -2.60 2.60
C ALA A 11 -15.61 -3.05 2.79
N ALA A 12 -14.75 -2.12 3.22
CA ALA A 12 -13.34 -2.37 3.54
C ALA A 12 -13.17 -3.38 4.67
N LEU A 13 -13.81 -3.10 5.80
CA LEU A 13 -13.81 -3.97 6.97
C LEU A 13 -14.46 -5.32 6.71
N ARG A 14 -15.50 -5.38 5.87
CA ARG A 14 -16.10 -6.64 5.45
C ARG A 14 -15.06 -7.55 4.80
N GLY A 15 -14.26 -6.98 3.91
CA GLY A 15 -13.16 -7.68 3.28
C GLY A 15 -12.13 -8.22 4.24
N LEU A 16 -11.71 -7.37 5.17
CA LEU A 16 -10.68 -7.70 6.16
C LEU A 16 -11.16 -8.77 7.15
N LEU A 17 -12.40 -8.65 7.64
CA LEU A 17 -13.03 -9.65 8.50
C LEU A 17 -13.22 -10.98 7.78
N TYR A 18 -13.51 -10.97 6.48
CA TYR A 18 -13.57 -12.19 5.68
C TYR A 18 -12.20 -12.86 5.55
N LEU A 19 -11.11 -12.09 5.44
CA LEU A 19 -9.77 -12.66 5.36
C LEU A 19 -9.27 -13.19 6.72
N ALA A 20 -9.59 -12.48 7.80
CA ALA A 20 -9.26 -12.91 9.15
C ALA A 20 -10.09 -14.12 9.61
N CYS A 21 -11.35 -14.17 9.18
CA CYS A 21 -12.31 -15.21 9.54
C CYS A 21 -13.09 -15.64 8.26
N PRO A 22 -12.48 -16.42 7.35
CA PRO A 22 -13.15 -16.85 6.11
C PRO A 22 -14.37 -17.74 6.36
N ASP A 23 -14.44 -18.32 7.55
CA ASP A 23 -15.57 -19.12 8.03
C ASP A 23 -16.68 -18.27 8.67
N ALA A 24 -16.47 -16.95 8.83
CA ALA A 24 -17.46 -16.02 9.34
C ALA A 24 -18.54 -15.70 8.30
N SER A 25 -19.72 -15.38 8.81
CA SER A 25 -20.92 -14.97 8.10
C SER A 25 -20.85 -13.65 7.39
N GLY A 26 -21.31 -13.52 6.15
CA GLY A 26 -21.46 -12.26 5.47
C GLY A 26 -22.29 -11.25 6.22
N THR A 27 -23.33 -11.72 6.93
CA THR A 27 -24.11 -10.86 7.82
C THR A 27 -23.31 -10.40 9.02
N ALA A 28 -22.54 -11.24 9.73
CA ALA A 28 -21.73 -10.73 10.85
C ALA A 28 -20.51 -9.94 10.38
N ILE A 29 -19.94 -10.30 9.25
CA ILE A 29 -18.90 -9.54 8.56
C ILE A 29 -19.47 -8.16 8.21
N SER A 30 -20.69 -8.08 7.65
CA SER A 30 -21.37 -6.81 7.38
C SER A 30 -21.71 -6.07 8.63
N GLU A 31 -22.41 -6.67 9.59
CA GLU A 31 -22.82 -6.02 10.83
C GLU A 31 -21.63 -5.54 11.66
N THR A 32 -20.54 -6.32 11.71
CA THR A 32 -19.31 -5.90 12.40
C THR A 32 -18.65 -4.76 11.66
N ALA A 33 -18.54 -4.84 10.33
CA ALA A 33 -18.00 -3.76 9.53
C ALA A 33 -18.83 -2.48 9.59
N ASP A 34 -20.16 -2.61 9.55
CA ASP A 34 -21.12 -1.53 9.63
C ASP A 34 -21.09 -0.92 11.05
N ALA A 35 -20.97 -1.75 12.09
CA ALA A 35 -20.83 -1.30 13.47
C ALA A 35 -19.52 -0.52 13.68
N ILE A 36 -18.40 -1.03 13.19
CA ILE A 36 -17.11 -0.33 13.26
C ILE A 36 -17.18 0.97 12.45
N ALA A 37 -17.72 0.95 11.22
CA ALA A 37 -17.91 2.15 10.39
C ALA A 37 -18.80 3.21 11.05
N GLN A 38 -19.75 2.80 11.90
CA GLN A 38 -20.59 3.71 12.68
C GLN A 38 -19.89 4.27 13.92
N HIS A 39 -18.84 3.61 14.43
CA HIS A 39 -18.17 3.92 15.69
C HIS A 39 -16.76 4.53 15.53
N THR A 40 -16.29 4.85 14.31
CA THR A 40 -14.96 5.45 14.08
C THR A 40 -14.71 6.82 14.74
N GLN A 41 -15.61 7.33 15.60
CA GLN A 41 -15.36 8.46 16.50
C GLN A 41 -15.48 8.14 18.01
N GLU A 42 -15.92 6.94 18.43
CA GLU A 42 -16.09 6.58 19.84
C GLU A 42 -15.46 5.21 20.16
N THR A 43 -14.55 5.18 21.13
CA THR A 43 -13.88 3.95 21.60
C THR A 43 -14.90 2.90 22.06
N PRO A 44 -14.82 1.62 21.62
CA PRO A 44 -15.92 0.68 21.85
C PRO A 44 -15.99 0.20 23.32
N HIS A 45 -17.16 0.33 23.95
CA HIS A 45 -17.47 -0.29 25.25
C HIS A 45 -18.26 -1.61 25.13
N THR A 46 -18.63 -2.02 23.92
CA THR A 46 -19.35 -3.28 23.66
C THR A 46 -18.48 -4.26 22.88
N PRO A 47 -18.37 -5.53 23.32
CA PRO A 47 -17.59 -6.54 22.62
C PRO A 47 -18.20 -6.86 21.26
N VAL A 48 -17.33 -7.02 20.27
CA VAL A 48 -17.67 -7.43 18.90
C VAL A 48 -18.33 -8.83 18.93
N PRO A 49 -19.44 -9.07 18.21
CA PRO A 49 -20.10 -10.38 18.18
C PRO A 49 -19.19 -11.48 17.60
N GLU A 50 -19.18 -12.65 18.22
CA GLU A 50 -18.32 -13.77 17.80
C GLU A 50 -18.81 -14.46 16.51
N ALA A 51 -17.86 -14.80 15.64
CA ALA A 51 -18.05 -15.19 14.23
C ALA A 51 -18.50 -16.65 13.95
N TRP A 52 -18.81 -17.48 14.95
CA TRP A 52 -18.98 -18.94 14.77
C TRP A 52 -20.38 -19.40 14.31
N HIS A 53 -21.29 -18.48 13.96
CA HIS A 53 -22.71 -18.77 13.77
C HIS A 53 -23.23 -18.84 12.33
N LEU A 54 -22.38 -18.76 11.32
CA LEU A 54 -22.85 -18.17 10.08
C LEU A 54 -22.53 -19.00 8.80
N GLY A 55 -23.43 -18.94 7.82
CA GLY A 55 -23.50 -19.89 6.69
C GLY A 55 -23.00 -19.40 5.31
N PRO A 56 -22.87 -20.33 4.33
CA PRO A 56 -22.03 -20.21 3.12
C PRO A 56 -22.49 -19.24 2.02
N ALA A 57 -23.55 -18.44 2.23
CA ALA A 57 -24.16 -17.60 1.21
C ALA A 57 -23.39 -16.29 0.90
N TYR A 58 -22.34 -15.99 1.66
CA TYR A 58 -21.48 -14.82 1.46
C TYR A 58 -20.01 -15.24 1.47
N ARG A 59 -19.65 -16.05 0.47
CA ARG A 59 -18.25 -16.16 0.08
C ARG A 59 -18.00 -15.04 -0.91
N ILE A 60 -17.13 -14.08 -0.59
CA ILE A 60 -16.61 -13.20 -1.63
C ILE A 60 -15.77 -14.08 -2.56
N THR A 61 -16.40 -14.58 -3.63
CA THR A 61 -15.75 -15.37 -4.67
C THR A 61 -15.10 -14.40 -5.67
N GLY A 62 -14.04 -13.73 -5.24
CA GLY A 62 -13.30 -12.77 -6.05
C GLY A 62 -12.18 -12.10 -5.24
N PRO A 63 -11.17 -11.52 -5.91
CA PRO A 63 -10.20 -10.67 -5.22
C PRO A 63 -10.93 -9.57 -4.44
N LEU A 64 -10.47 -9.29 -3.22
CA LEU A 64 -11.11 -8.32 -2.35
C LEU A 64 -11.10 -6.93 -3.02
N ASN A 65 -12.26 -6.30 -3.21
CA ASN A 65 -12.35 -4.99 -3.85
C ASN A 65 -12.72 -3.91 -2.84
N LEU A 66 -11.75 -3.07 -2.51
CA LEU A 66 -11.88 -1.91 -1.63
C LEU A 66 -11.57 -0.61 -2.39
N LYS A 67 -11.67 -0.60 -3.72
CA LYS A 67 -11.31 0.55 -4.54
C LYS A 67 -12.01 1.82 -4.04
N GLY A 68 -11.23 2.85 -3.71
CA GLY A 68 -11.74 4.13 -3.21
C GLY A 68 -12.24 4.12 -1.76
N ALA A 69 -12.00 3.04 -1.02
CA ALA A 69 -12.38 2.95 0.38
C ALA A 69 -11.56 3.91 1.25
N ASP A 70 -12.19 4.37 2.32
CA ASP A 70 -11.52 5.07 3.40
C ASP A 70 -11.08 4.06 4.47
N LEU A 71 -9.77 3.92 4.60
CA LEU A 71 -9.03 3.02 5.48
C LEU A 71 -8.00 3.81 6.29
N SER A 72 -8.16 5.13 6.43
CA SER A 72 -7.24 5.94 7.22
C SER A 72 -7.19 5.46 8.67
N ASP A 73 -5.98 5.42 9.23
CA ASP A 73 -5.68 4.97 10.60
C ASP A 73 -6.16 3.53 10.93
N ALA A 74 -6.52 2.73 9.92
CA ALA A 74 -6.96 1.35 10.13
C ALA A 74 -5.79 0.46 10.59
N ASP A 75 -6.08 -0.46 11.52
CA ASP A 75 -5.14 -1.52 11.88
C ASP A 75 -5.38 -2.75 10.97
N LEU A 76 -4.45 -2.94 10.05
CA LEU A 76 -4.36 -3.99 9.04
C LEU A 76 -3.08 -4.82 9.24
N SER A 77 -2.49 -4.77 10.43
CA SER A 77 -1.25 -5.50 10.72
C SER A 77 -1.43 -7.00 10.50
N GLY A 78 -0.52 -7.60 9.72
CA GLY A 78 -0.58 -9.00 9.32
C GLY A 78 -1.75 -9.39 8.40
N ALA A 79 -2.53 -8.43 7.88
CA ALA A 79 -3.67 -8.73 7.02
C ALA A 79 -3.25 -9.42 5.71
N VAL A 80 -4.05 -10.37 5.23
CA VAL A 80 -3.80 -11.09 3.97
C VAL A 80 -4.58 -10.42 2.83
N LEU A 81 -4.02 -9.37 2.25
CA LEU A 81 -4.62 -8.54 1.18
C LEU A 81 -4.14 -8.90 -0.23
N ARG A 82 -3.72 -10.16 -0.43
CA ARG A 82 -3.21 -10.62 -1.73
C ARG A 82 -4.22 -10.37 -2.84
N ARG A 83 -3.74 -9.80 -3.94
CA ARG A 83 -4.54 -9.50 -5.14
C ARG A 83 -5.73 -8.57 -4.87
N ALA A 84 -5.77 -7.88 -3.73
CA ALA A 84 -6.84 -6.95 -3.42
C ALA A 84 -6.80 -5.74 -4.37
N ASP A 85 -7.97 -5.24 -4.75
CA ASP A 85 -8.13 -3.97 -5.44
C ASP A 85 -8.27 -2.85 -4.40
N LEU A 86 -7.15 -2.19 -4.12
CA LEU A 86 -6.95 -1.08 -3.19
C LEU A 86 -6.67 0.22 -3.97
N ARG A 87 -7.06 0.30 -5.24
CA ARG A 87 -6.83 1.51 -6.04
C ARG A 87 -7.57 2.70 -5.46
N ASP A 88 -6.98 3.88 -5.54
CA ASP A 88 -7.57 5.14 -5.11
C ASP A 88 -8.05 5.15 -3.62
N THR A 89 -7.61 4.22 -2.77
CA THR A 89 -8.00 4.17 -1.34
C THR A 89 -7.30 5.25 -0.53
N ASN A 90 -7.97 5.76 0.50
CA ASN A 90 -7.34 6.52 1.57
C ASN A 90 -6.83 5.56 2.65
N MET A 91 -5.52 5.39 2.80
CA MET A 91 -4.86 4.56 3.81
C MET A 91 -3.85 5.37 4.62
N ARG A 92 -4.09 6.67 4.76
CA ARG A 92 -3.24 7.57 5.55
C ARG A 92 -3.12 7.07 6.98
N GLY A 93 -1.90 6.96 7.49
CA GLY A 93 -1.64 6.50 8.85
C GLY A 93 -2.03 5.05 9.14
N ALA A 94 -2.45 4.27 8.13
CA ALA A 94 -2.86 2.89 8.33
C ALA A 94 -1.67 2.03 8.80
N ASN A 95 -1.92 1.14 9.77
CA ASN A 95 -0.95 0.15 10.20
C ASN A 95 -1.08 -1.10 9.34
N MET A 96 -0.14 -1.35 8.45
CA MET A 96 -0.03 -2.54 7.59
C MET A 96 1.28 -3.30 7.87
N HIS A 97 1.80 -3.20 9.10
CA HIS A 97 2.98 -3.93 9.54
C HIS A 97 2.82 -5.44 9.25
N HIS A 98 3.76 -6.03 8.52
CA HIS A 98 3.74 -7.43 8.09
C HIS A 98 2.50 -7.88 7.27
N ALA A 99 1.74 -6.96 6.67
CA ALA A 99 0.64 -7.34 5.79
C ALA A 99 1.14 -8.05 4.51
N ASP A 100 0.36 -9.01 4.01
CA ASP A 100 0.60 -9.70 2.72
C ASP A 100 -0.23 -9.02 1.61
N LEU A 101 0.43 -8.14 0.85
CA LEU A 101 -0.10 -7.35 -0.26
C LEU A 101 0.43 -7.86 -1.62
N GLU A 102 0.87 -9.12 -1.71
CA GLU A 102 1.37 -9.70 -2.96
C GLU A 102 0.31 -9.59 -4.07
N ASP A 103 0.74 -9.12 -5.24
CA ASP A 103 -0.10 -8.86 -6.42
C ASP A 103 -1.24 -7.83 -6.19
N ALA A 104 -1.23 -7.04 -5.11
CA ALA A 104 -2.27 -6.05 -4.85
C ALA A 104 -2.25 -4.87 -5.84
N LEU A 105 -3.42 -4.30 -6.13
CA LEU A 105 -3.58 -3.10 -6.95
C LEU A 105 -3.73 -1.89 -6.04
N LEU A 106 -2.72 -1.05 -5.98
CA LEU A 106 -2.59 0.14 -5.12
C LEU A 106 -2.41 1.43 -5.94
N ASP A 107 -2.71 1.40 -7.23
CA ASP A 107 -2.59 2.56 -8.11
C ASP A 107 -3.38 3.75 -7.53
N GLY A 108 -2.71 4.89 -7.35
CA GLY A 108 -3.31 6.11 -6.81
C GLY A 108 -3.70 6.06 -5.33
N ALA A 109 -3.32 5.03 -4.57
CA ALA A 109 -3.60 4.96 -3.13
C ALA A 109 -2.87 6.07 -2.36
N ASP A 110 -3.53 6.65 -1.35
CA ASP A 110 -2.92 7.57 -0.40
C ASP A 110 -2.43 6.77 0.82
N LEU A 111 -1.12 6.60 0.92
CA LEU A 111 -0.41 5.85 1.95
C LEU A 111 0.44 6.79 2.82
N LEU A 112 0.09 8.09 2.90
CA LEU A 112 0.83 9.04 3.71
C LEU A 112 0.97 8.53 5.16
N ASP A 113 2.19 8.51 5.67
CA ASP A 113 2.53 8.11 7.04
C ASP A 113 2.06 6.69 7.42
N ALA A 114 1.75 5.83 6.44
CA ALA A 114 1.37 4.44 6.70
C ALA A 114 2.56 3.59 7.16
N ASP A 115 2.31 2.63 8.04
CA ASP A 115 3.30 1.63 8.45
C ASP A 115 3.19 0.39 7.54
N LEU A 116 4.11 0.23 6.61
CA LEU A 116 4.27 -0.94 5.74
C LEU A 116 5.52 -1.75 6.11
N SER A 117 6.04 -1.57 7.33
CA SER A 117 7.29 -2.21 7.75
C SER A 117 7.14 -3.73 7.72
N GLY A 118 8.07 -4.40 7.06
CA GLY A 118 8.06 -5.85 6.85
C GLY A 118 6.88 -6.41 6.05
N ALA A 119 6.11 -5.57 5.35
CA ALA A 119 5.02 -6.01 4.48
C ALA A 119 5.55 -6.74 3.23
N VAL A 120 4.74 -7.64 2.67
CA VAL A 120 5.02 -8.33 1.40
C VAL A 120 4.29 -7.60 0.28
N LEU A 121 5.01 -6.89 -0.57
CA LEU A 121 4.48 -6.07 -1.68
C LEU A 121 4.94 -6.59 -3.05
N ARG A 122 5.30 -7.87 -3.13
CA ARG A 122 5.79 -8.47 -4.38
C ARG A 122 4.79 -8.30 -5.51
N HIS A 123 5.25 -7.85 -6.67
CA HIS A 123 4.43 -7.55 -7.85
C HIS A 123 3.29 -6.53 -7.64
N ALA A 124 3.23 -5.83 -6.51
CA ALA A 124 2.17 -4.86 -6.25
C ALA A 124 2.27 -3.68 -7.23
N LEU A 125 1.12 -3.21 -7.71
CA LEU A 125 1.03 -2.05 -8.61
C LEU A 125 0.70 -0.81 -7.79
N MET A 126 1.68 0.06 -7.57
CA MET A 126 1.58 1.29 -6.78
C MET A 126 1.83 2.53 -7.65
N ASN A 127 1.37 2.52 -8.91
CA ASN A 127 1.60 3.65 -9.80
C ASN A 127 0.91 4.90 -9.22
N ARG A 128 1.65 6.01 -9.12
CA ARG A 128 1.16 7.29 -8.58
C ARG A 128 0.59 7.21 -7.16
N ALA A 129 0.96 6.19 -6.38
CA ALA A 129 0.63 6.15 -4.96
C ALA A 129 1.41 7.24 -4.19
N ASP A 130 0.80 7.79 -3.14
CA ASP A 130 1.48 8.70 -2.22
C ASP A 130 2.00 7.91 -1.02
N LEU A 131 3.29 7.59 -1.01
CA LEU A 131 4.00 6.90 0.08
C LEU A 131 4.79 7.90 0.94
N SER A 132 4.42 9.18 0.91
CA SER A 132 5.13 10.20 1.67
C SER A 132 5.12 9.85 3.17
N GLY A 133 6.27 9.86 3.82
CA GLY A 133 6.41 9.52 5.24
C GLY A 133 6.17 8.05 5.61
N ALA A 134 5.80 7.18 4.65
CA ALA A 134 5.53 5.78 4.92
C ALA A 134 6.77 5.02 5.41
N ASP A 135 6.58 4.10 6.36
CA ASP A 135 7.62 3.17 6.79
C ASP A 135 7.57 1.90 5.93
N LEU A 136 8.52 1.73 5.01
CA LEU A 136 8.70 0.56 4.17
C LEU A 136 9.90 -0.29 4.64
N SER A 137 10.36 -0.09 5.89
CA SER A 137 11.58 -0.73 6.36
C SER A 137 11.41 -2.25 6.40
N GLY A 138 12.37 -2.97 5.80
CA GLY A 138 12.30 -4.43 5.66
C GLY A 138 11.17 -4.96 4.76
N ALA A 139 10.40 -4.11 4.09
CA ALA A 139 9.34 -4.55 3.19
C ALA A 139 9.91 -5.27 1.95
N ASP A 140 9.18 -6.25 1.44
CA ASP A 140 9.54 -6.97 0.23
C ASP A 140 8.84 -6.35 -0.98
N LEU A 141 9.54 -5.46 -1.68
CA LEU A 141 9.08 -4.73 -2.87
C LEU A 141 9.55 -5.42 -4.16
N ASP A 142 9.87 -6.72 -4.12
CA ASP A 142 10.37 -7.41 -5.29
C ASP A 142 9.38 -7.32 -6.47
N SER A 143 9.87 -6.85 -7.62
CA SER A 143 9.06 -6.60 -8.82
C SER A 143 7.84 -5.67 -8.62
N ALA A 144 7.77 -4.91 -7.53
CA ALA A 144 6.74 -3.90 -7.33
C ALA A 144 6.88 -2.74 -8.33
N VAL A 145 5.77 -2.18 -8.78
CA VAL A 145 5.75 -1.10 -9.78
C VAL A 145 5.32 0.20 -9.12
N LEU A 146 6.23 1.19 -9.08
CA LEU A 146 6.04 2.46 -8.37
C LEU A 146 6.07 3.67 -9.32
N VAL A 147 5.71 3.51 -10.60
CA VAL A 147 5.85 4.58 -11.61
C VAL A 147 5.07 5.83 -11.17
N GLY A 148 5.77 6.96 -11.08
CA GLY A 148 5.19 8.23 -10.66
C GLY A 148 4.75 8.29 -9.19
N ALA A 149 5.14 7.34 -8.34
CA ALA A 149 4.83 7.36 -6.91
C ALA A 149 5.61 8.47 -6.18
N THR A 150 5.07 8.95 -5.06
CA THR A 150 5.74 9.93 -4.19
C THR A 150 6.33 9.22 -2.99
N LEU A 151 7.64 9.33 -2.78
CA LEU A 151 8.40 8.66 -1.70
C LEU A 151 9.01 9.66 -0.70
N HIS A 152 8.53 10.90 -0.66
CA HIS A 152 9.12 11.94 0.18
C HIS A 152 9.16 11.50 1.65
N ARG A 153 10.31 11.61 2.32
CA ARG A 153 10.51 11.18 3.71
C ARG A 153 10.22 9.69 4.00
N ALA A 154 9.97 8.87 2.99
CA ALA A 154 9.71 7.45 3.17
C ALA A 154 10.96 6.71 3.69
N ASP A 155 10.75 5.65 4.47
CA ASP A 155 11.84 4.80 4.96
C ASP A 155 11.87 3.45 4.25
N LEU A 156 12.80 3.27 3.32
CA LEU A 156 13.03 2.02 2.60
C LEU A 156 14.24 1.25 3.16
N ARG A 157 14.74 1.55 4.36
CA ARG A 157 15.91 0.84 4.91
C ARG A 157 15.62 -0.66 5.05
N GLY A 158 16.49 -1.48 4.47
CA GLY A 158 16.34 -2.94 4.50
C GLY A 158 15.22 -3.47 3.60
N ALA A 159 14.51 -2.61 2.85
CA ALA A 159 13.54 -3.07 1.87
C ALA A 159 14.23 -3.87 0.77
N ILE A 160 13.60 -4.96 0.34
CA ILE A 160 14.06 -5.84 -0.72
C ILE A 160 13.50 -5.32 -2.04
N LEU A 161 14.36 -5.01 -3.00
CA LEU A 161 13.99 -4.52 -4.34
C LEU A 161 14.59 -5.44 -5.42
N GLU A 162 14.76 -6.73 -5.12
CA GLU A 162 15.57 -7.67 -5.89
C GLU A 162 14.85 -8.30 -7.10
N THR A 163 14.55 -7.49 -8.12
CA THR A 163 14.44 -8.05 -9.48
C THR A 163 15.39 -7.33 -10.44
N VAL A 164 16.47 -8.09 -10.67
CA VAL A 164 17.54 -8.03 -11.66
C VAL A 164 18.50 -6.84 -11.62
N MET A 165 19.69 -7.11 -12.10
CA MET A 165 20.84 -6.21 -12.33
C MET A 165 20.57 -5.03 -13.29
N HIS A 166 19.30 -4.66 -13.45
CA HIS A 166 18.75 -3.49 -14.09
C HIS A 166 17.85 -2.76 -13.09
N MET A 167 18.41 -2.26 -11.97
CA MET A 167 17.62 -1.32 -11.17
C MET A 167 17.29 -0.13 -12.06
N THR A 168 16.06 -0.09 -12.53
CA THR A 168 15.44 1.11 -13.06
C THR A 168 14.64 1.57 -11.88
N LEU A 169 15.09 2.64 -11.21
CA LEU A 169 14.24 3.29 -10.23
C LEU A 169 12.88 3.57 -10.86
N PRO A 170 11.80 3.62 -10.08
CA PRO A 170 10.48 3.82 -10.63
C PRO A 170 10.41 5.13 -11.42
N LEU A 171 10.20 5.02 -12.73
CA LEU A 171 10.19 6.15 -13.65
C LEU A 171 9.21 7.22 -13.15
N GLY A 172 9.63 8.48 -13.18
CA GLY A 172 8.82 9.61 -12.76
C GLY A 172 8.51 9.69 -11.26
N ALA A 173 8.92 8.70 -10.45
CA ALA A 173 8.74 8.77 -9.00
C ALA A 173 9.54 9.93 -8.40
N THR A 174 9.01 10.53 -7.34
CA THR A 174 9.66 11.64 -6.66
C THR A 174 10.09 11.24 -5.26
N TRP A 175 11.24 11.74 -4.83
CA TRP A 175 11.82 11.51 -3.50
C TRP A 175 12.53 12.78 -3.04
N ASP A 176 12.76 12.90 -1.73
CA ASP A 176 13.42 14.08 -1.15
C ASP A 176 14.68 13.70 -0.37
N SER A 177 15.45 14.70 0.08
CA SER A 177 16.68 14.48 0.84
C SER A 177 16.50 13.76 2.18
N HIS A 178 15.26 13.61 2.67
CA HIS A 178 14.92 12.87 3.88
C HIS A 178 14.52 11.42 3.61
N THR A 179 14.33 11.04 2.34
CA THR A 179 13.99 9.67 1.94
C THR A 179 15.15 8.75 2.26
N ARG A 180 14.89 7.68 3.02
CA ARG A 180 15.92 6.74 3.48
C ARG A 180 15.95 5.51 2.59
N TRP A 181 16.95 5.41 1.74
CA TRP A 181 17.11 4.28 0.83
C TRP A 181 17.77 3.06 1.49
N PRO A 182 17.60 1.84 0.93
CA PRO A 182 18.43 0.71 1.27
C PRO A 182 19.93 1.03 1.04
N HIS A 183 20.79 0.32 1.76
CA HIS A 183 22.23 0.53 1.67
C HIS A 183 22.72 0.37 0.21
N GLY A 184 23.47 1.37 -0.29
CA GLY A 184 24.03 1.37 -1.64
C GLY A 184 23.07 1.85 -2.75
N LEU A 185 21.79 2.08 -2.45
CA LEU A 185 20.81 2.52 -3.45
C LEU A 185 20.65 4.05 -3.51
N ALA A 186 20.99 4.76 -2.43
CA ALA A 186 20.90 6.23 -2.35
C ALA A 186 21.73 6.95 -3.45
N THR A 187 22.96 6.49 -3.70
CA THR A 187 23.82 7.09 -4.73
C THR A 187 23.21 6.92 -6.12
N ARG A 188 22.67 5.72 -6.40
CA ARG A 188 21.97 5.47 -7.65
C ARG A 188 20.70 6.31 -7.77
N ALA A 189 19.94 6.44 -6.67
CA ALA A 189 18.79 7.34 -6.61
C ALA A 189 19.14 8.74 -7.10
N ALA A 190 20.23 9.31 -6.59
CA ALA A 190 20.73 10.61 -7.00
C ALA A 190 21.21 10.65 -8.46
N GLU A 191 21.92 9.62 -8.94
CA GLU A 191 22.44 9.56 -10.31
C GLU A 191 21.35 9.47 -11.38
N GLU A 192 20.24 8.79 -11.08
CA GLU A 192 19.15 8.51 -12.03
C GLU A 192 18.00 9.52 -11.94
N SER A 193 18.13 10.53 -11.08
CA SER A 193 17.10 11.55 -10.85
C SER A 193 17.60 12.94 -11.19
N ASP A 194 16.67 13.82 -11.57
CA ASP A 194 16.91 15.25 -11.71
C ASP A 194 16.30 15.99 -10.51
N GLU A 195 17.01 17.00 -9.98
CA GLU A 195 16.48 17.87 -8.94
C GLU A 195 15.43 18.82 -9.55
N VAL A 196 14.19 18.73 -9.06
CA VAL A 196 13.05 19.50 -9.57
C VAL A 196 12.66 20.66 -8.65
N ALA A 197 13.07 20.61 -7.38
CA ALA A 197 12.99 21.67 -6.40
C ALA A 197 14.08 21.44 -5.34
N PRO A 198 14.45 22.43 -4.50
CA PRO A 198 15.51 22.27 -3.50
C PRO A 198 15.31 21.04 -2.62
N GLY A 199 16.18 20.04 -2.77
CA GLY A 199 16.12 18.78 -2.03
C GLY A 199 14.99 17.82 -2.45
N VAL A 200 14.35 18.05 -3.61
CA VAL A 200 13.33 17.18 -4.20
C VAL A 200 13.77 16.74 -5.58
N TYR A 201 13.75 15.44 -5.81
CA TYR A 201 14.27 14.78 -7.00
C TYR A 201 13.17 13.98 -7.69
N ARG A 202 13.25 13.89 -9.02
CA ARG A 202 12.38 13.06 -9.85
C ARG A 202 13.24 12.10 -10.67
N VAL A 203 12.92 10.81 -10.60
CA VAL A 203 13.56 9.78 -11.44
C VAL A 203 13.26 10.09 -12.91
N ARG A 204 14.31 10.12 -13.75
CA ARG A 204 14.17 10.44 -15.17
C ARG A 204 13.26 9.45 -15.89
N ASP A 205 12.41 9.96 -16.78
CA ASP A 205 11.56 9.16 -17.69
C ASP A 205 12.33 8.56 -18.88
N GLU A 206 13.65 8.38 -18.74
CA GLU A 206 14.46 7.89 -19.84
C GLU A 206 14.14 6.43 -20.13
N GLY A 207 13.37 6.22 -21.21
CA GLY A 207 13.19 4.91 -21.81
C GLY A 207 14.54 4.20 -21.92
N ILE A 208 14.52 2.90 -21.64
CA ILE A 208 15.61 1.92 -21.48
C ILE A 208 16.73 1.91 -22.58
N LEU A 209 16.74 2.84 -23.54
CA LEU A 209 17.51 2.75 -24.79
C LEU A 209 18.87 3.47 -24.85
N ASN A 210 19.38 4.13 -23.80
CA ASN A 210 20.65 4.87 -23.95
C ASN A 210 21.80 4.52 -22.99
N ARG A 211 21.68 3.46 -22.17
CA ARG A 211 22.81 2.97 -21.36
C ARG A 211 23.69 1.92 -22.06
N ALA A 212 23.57 1.81 -23.38
CA ALA A 212 24.38 0.90 -24.19
C ALA A 212 25.08 1.62 -25.36
N ASN A 213 25.64 2.83 -25.19
CA ASN A 213 26.70 3.29 -26.10
C ASN A 213 27.54 4.47 -25.56
N PRO A 214 28.74 4.26 -24.98
CA PRO A 214 29.73 5.32 -24.89
C PRO A 214 30.45 5.43 -26.23
N VAL A 215 29.87 6.14 -27.21
CA VAL A 215 30.66 6.54 -28.39
C VAL A 215 31.62 7.62 -27.93
N ARG A 216 32.87 7.22 -27.72
CA ARG A 216 34.01 8.13 -27.78
C ARG A 216 34.07 8.72 -29.19
N VAL A 217 34.05 10.03 -29.30
CA VAL A 217 34.68 10.79 -30.39
C VAL A 217 35.63 11.78 -29.75
#